data_AF-A0A449BKX3-F1
#
_entry.id   AF-A0A449BKX3-F1
#
_cell.length_a   1.000
_cell.length_b   1.000
_cell.length_c   1.000
_cell.angle_alpha   90.00
_cell.angle_beta   90.00
_cell.angle_gamma   90.00
#
_symmetry.space_group_name_H-M   'P 1'
#
loop_
_entity.id
_entity.type
_entity.pdbx_description
1 polymer ?
#
loop_
_entity_poly.entity_id
_entity_poly.type
_entity_poly.pdbx_seq_one_letter_code
_entity_poly.pdbx_strand_id
1 'polypeptide(L)'
;MERSLRQRIMFVMFAIVLASVLYAGIFIGDFDFIISNLYLVLFLAALYMDHTDRSRIVLVLSAAVLIVRIILGFAQNPSVALSLPGIAQIVLYVALYLFAQSFLSNSFRKNNTTYMIIILALPAAIFTASDFLSIFRAVIGNINLSSVFILAYALIDLIFPVSIITYTALRMNRID
;
A
#
# COMPACT_ATOMS: atom_id res chain seq x y z
N MET A 1 8.32 -5.15 26.33
CA MET A 1 7.60 -3.98 25.77
C MET A 1 6.40 -4.50 25.00
N GLU A 2 5.20 -4.13 25.43
CA GLU A 2 3.98 -4.55 24.75
C GLU A 2 3.82 -3.73 23.47
N ARG A 3 3.65 -4.40 22.30
CA ARG A 3 3.47 -3.70 21.03
C ARG A 3 2.14 -2.96 21.02
N SER A 4 2.20 -1.74 20.51
CA SER A 4 1.08 -0.81 20.38
C SER A 4 0.06 -1.36 19.35
N LEU A 5 -1.25 -1.02 19.46
CA LEU A 5 -2.30 -1.54 18.57
C LEU A 5 -2.00 -1.22 17.10
N ARG A 6 -1.53 0.01 16.83
CA ARG A 6 -1.06 0.46 15.52
C ARG A 6 0.05 -0.42 14.98
N GLN A 7 1.06 -0.72 15.79
CA GLN A 7 2.15 -1.60 15.37
C GLN A 7 1.67 -3.01 15.04
N ARG A 8 0.69 -3.54 15.80
CA ARG A 8 0.10 -4.85 15.51
C ARG A 8 -0.64 -4.83 14.17
N ILE A 9 -1.46 -3.81 13.91
CA ILE A 9 -2.19 -3.69 12.64
C ILE A 9 -1.23 -3.53 11.45
N MET A 10 -0.22 -2.66 11.56
CA MET A 10 0.79 -2.47 10.50
C MET A 10 1.62 -3.73 10.27
N PHE A 11 1.96 -4.46 11.33
CA PHE A 11 2.65 -5.74 11.21
C PHE A 11 1.82 -6.77 10.44
N VAL A 12 0.51 -6.87 10.73
CA VAL A 12 -0.38 -7.79 10.01
C VAL A 12 -0.46 -7.42 8.53
N MET A 13 -0.62 -6.13 8.20
CA MET A 13 -0.63 -5.68 6.81
C MET A 13 0.69 -5.98 6.08
N PHE A 14 1.82 -5.71 6.73
CA PHE A 14 3.15 -6.06 6.22
C PHE A 14 3.28 -7.57 5.99
N ALA A 15 2.90 -8.41 6.96
CA ALA A 15 3.01 -9.85 6.88
C ALA A 15 2.16 -10.44 5.74
N ILE A 16 0.93 -9.94 5.55
CA ILE A 16 0.06 -10.37 4.46
C ILE A 16 0.69 -10.01 3.11
N VAL A 17 1.15 -8.77 2.92
CA VAL A 17 1.76 -8.36 1.64
C VAL A 17 3.07 -9.11 1.37
N LEU A 18 3.92 -9.29 2.38
CA LEU A 18 5.15 -10.08 2.23
C LEU A 18 4.82 -11.53 1.81
N ALA A 19 3.88 -12.17 2.49
CA ALA A 19 3.47 -13.53 2.15
C ALA A 19 2.88 -13.62 0.74
N SER A 20 2.02 -12.65 0.37
CA SER A 20 1.44 -12.57 -0.97
C SER A 20 2.49 -12.38 -2.05
N VAL A 21 3.46 -11.49 -1.85
CA VAL A 21 4.55 -11.23 -2.81
C VAL A 21 5.43 -12.47 -2.99
N LEU A 22 5.81 -13.13 -1.89
CA LEU A 22 6.62 -14.34 -1.95
C LEU A 22 5.87 -15.49 -2.61
N TYR A 23 4.60 -15.72 -2.24
CA TYR A 23 3.78 -16.76 -2.85
C TYR A 23 3.58 -16.51 -4.34
N ALA A 24 3.24 -15.27 -4.74
CA ALA A 24 3.05 -14.91 -6.14
C ALA A 24 4.36 -15.03 -6.94
N GLY A 25 5.47 -14.54 -6.41
CA GLY A 25 6.77 -14.65 -7.08
C GLY A 25 7.22 -16.10 -7.29
N ILE A 26 7.05 -16.96 -6.27
CA ILE A 26 7.36 -18.40 -6.38
C ILE A 26 6.44 -19.07 -7.40
N PHE A 27 5.15 -18.74 -7.41
CA PHE A 27 4.18 -19.36 -8.32
C PHE A 27 4.42 -19.02 -9.79
N ILE A 28 4.76 -17.76 -10.09
CA ILE A 28 5.09 -17.32 -11.47
C ILE A 28 6.51 -17.79 -11.85
N GLY A 29 7.36 -18.07 -10.87
CA GLY A 29 8.78 -18.36 -11.09
C GLY A 29 9.58 -17.11 -11.50
N ASP A 30 9.09 -15.92 -11.11
CA ASP A 30 9.63 -14.63 -11.53
C ASP A 30 10.22 -13.86 -10.34
N PHE A 31 11.55 -13.77 -10.30
CA PHE A 31 12.25 -13.02 -9.27
C PHE A 31 12.12 -11.50 -9.46
N ASP A 32 11.93 -11.03 -10.70
CA ASP A 32 11.74 -9.61 -11.00
C ASP A 32 10.40 -9.12 -10.42
N PHE A 33 9.41 -10.00 -10.31
CA PHE A 33 8.17 -9.70 -9.58
C PHE A 33 8.43 -9.38 -8.10
N ILE A 34 9.29 -10.17 -7.43
CA ILE A 34 9.63 -9.95 -6.02
C ILE A 34 10.38 -8.63 -5.86
N ILE A 35 11.38 -8.38 -6.70
CA ILE A 35 12.16 -7.13 -6.69
C ILE A 35 11.24 -5.92 -6.94
N SER A 36 10.33 -6.03 -7.92
CA SER A 36 9.40 -4.97 -8.28
C SER A 36 8.47 -4.56 -7.15
N ASN A 37 8.17 -5.48 -6.23
CA ASN A 37 7.32 -5.24 -5.06
C ASN A 37 8.11 -4.96 -3.77
N LEU A 38 9.45 -5.02 -3.81
CA LEU A 38 10.30 -4.82 -2.65
C LEU A 38 10.06 -3.45 -1.99
N TYR A 39 9.88 -2.39 -2.77
CA TYR A 39 9.65 -1.05 -2.24
C TYR A 39 8.31 -0.92 -1.50
N LEU A 40 7.28 -1.66 -1.92
CA LEU A 40 6.03 -1.73 -1.19
C LEU A 40 6.21 -2.48 0.14
N VAL A 41 6.93 -3.60 0.11
CA VAL A 41 7.26 -4.38 1.31
C VAL A 41 8.08 -3.54 2.31
N LEU A 42 9.09 -2.80 1.84
CA LEU A 42 9.92 -1.91 2.65
C LEU A 42 9.12 -0.73 3.22
N PHE A 43 8.21 -0.17 2.41
CA PHE A 43 7.29 0.87 2.87
C PHE A 43 6.45 0.37 4.05
N LEU A 44 5.81 -0.79 3.92
CA LEU A 44 4.99 -1.39 4.98
C LEU A 44 5.83 -1.81 6.20
N ALA A 45 7.04 -2.32 5.98
CA ALA A 45 7.98 -2.63 7.06
C ALA A 45 8.31 -1.37 7.89
N ALA A 46 8.53 -0.24 7.22
CA ALA A 46 8.82 1.03 7.87
C ALA A 46 7.63 1.57 8.70
N LEU A 47 6.38 1.27 8.31
CA LEU A 47 5.19 1.61 9.10
C LEU A 47 5.09 0.82 10.40
N TYR A 48 5.57 -0.42 10.39
CA TYR A 48 5.59 -1.30 11.56
C TYR A 48 6.75 -0.96 12.52
N MET A 49 7.91 -0.54 11.99
CA MET A 49 9.08 -0.19 12.79
C MET A 49 8.84 1.05 13.68
N ASP A 50 9.51 1.10 14.83
CA ASP A 50 9.54 2.31 15.65
C ASP A 50 10.05 3.51 14.83
N HIS A 51 9.55 4.71 15.16
CA HIS A 51 9.87 6.01 14.51
C HIS A 51 11.31 6.49 14.75
N THR A 52 12.26 5.57 14.62
CA THR A 52 13.68 5.84 14.47
C THR A 52 13.95 6.60 13.17
N ASP A 53 15.07 7.31 13.11
CA ASP A 53 15.46 8.03 11.90
C ASP A 53 15.61 7.09 10.69
N ARG A 54 16.02 5.84 10.95
CA ARG A 54 16.13 4.80 9.92
C ARG A 54 14.79 4.44 9.28
N SER A 55 13.73 4.24 10.08
CA SER A 55 12.41 3.91 9.51
C SER A 55 11.84 5.07 8.70
N ARG A 56 12.08 6.33 9.12
CA ARG A 56 11.70 7.52 8.35
C ARG A 56 12.40 7.57 7.00
N ILE A 57 13.71 7.32 6.97
CA ILE A 57 14.49 7.30 5.72
C ILE A 57 14.00 6.19 4.80
N VAL A 58 13.84 4.96 5.32
CA VAL A 58 13.36 3.81 4.52
C VAL A 58 11.98 4.11 3.94
N LEU A 59 11.08 4.70 4.72
CA LEU A 59 9.74 5.05 4.26
C LEU A 59 9.76 6.10 3.14
N VAL A 60 10.53 7.17 3.31
CA VAL A 60 10.62 8.25 2.31
C VAL A 60 11.25 7.73 1.02
N LEU A 61 12.33 6.96 1.10
CA LEU A 61 12.96 6.36 -0.08
C LEU A 61 12.04 5.37 -0.78
N SER A 62 11.34 4.52 -0.03
CA SER A 62 10.37 3.58 -0.59
C SER A 62 9.22 4.32 -1.29
N ALA A 63 8.67 5.36 -0.66
CA ALA A 63 7.63 6.19 -1.25
C ALA A 63 8.11 6.90 -2.52
N ALA A 64 9.33 7.46 -2.51
CA ALA A 64 9.91 8.12 -3.68
C ALA A 64 10.06 7.15 -4.87
N VAL A 65 10.57 5.95 -4.63
CA VAL A 65 10.71 4.94 -5.69
C VAL A 65 9.36 4.46 -6.21
N LEU A 66 8.38 4.25 -5.34
CA LEU A 66 7.01 3.90 -5.73
C LEU A 66 6.39 5.00 -6.63
N ILE A 67 6.60 6.28 -6.30
CA ILE A 67 6.16 7.42 -7.12
C ILE A 67 6.87 7.43 -8.47
N VAL A 68 8.18 7.26 -8.51
CA VAL A 68 8.93 7.23 -9.78
C VAL A 68 8.45 6.07 -10.65
N ARG A 69 8.24 4.89 -10.06
CA ARG A 69 7.78 3.70 -10.77
C ARG A 69 6.42 3.93 -11.44
N ILE A 70 5.46 4.55 -10.75
CA ILE A 70 4.15 4.83 -11.35
C ILE A 70 4.24 5.87 -12.48
N ILE A 71 5.07 6.90 -12.32
CA ILE A 71 5.28 7.93 -13.35
C ILE A 71 5.85 7.30 -14.62
N LEU A 72 6.87 6.44 -14.47
CA LEU A 72 7.45 5.72 -15.60
C LEU A 72 6.44 4.76 -16.26
N GLY A 73 5.64 4.06 -15.45
CA GLY A 73 4.57 3.18 -15.96
C GLY A 73 3.54 3.94 -16.80
N PHE A 74 3.10 5.12 -16.35
CA PHE A 74 2.17 5.96 -17.09
C PHE A 74 2.80 6.64 -18.31
N ALA A 75 4.09 6.97 -18.27
CA ALA A 75 4.80 7.48 -19.43
C ALA A 75 4.87 6.43 -20.55
N GLN A 76 5.02 5.15 -20.20
CA GLN A 76 5.01 4.05 -21.16
C GLN A 76 3.61 3.73 -21.70
N ASN A 77 2.57 3.95 -20.90
CA ASN A 77 1.19 3.70 -21.32
C ASN A 77 0.21 4.82 -20.88
N PRO A 78 0.20 5.96 -21.60
CA PRO A 78 -0.54 7.16 -21.18
C PRO A 78 -2.06 6.98 -21.13
N SER A 79 -2.61 6.07 -21.94
CA SER A 79 -4.05 5.78 -21.95
C SER A 79 -4.54 5.19 -20.63
N VAL A 80 -3.69 4.40 -19.96
CA VAL A 80 -3.98 3.86 -18.62
C VAL A 80 -4.06 4.99 -17.59
N ALA A 81 -3.19 6.00 -17.69
CA ALA A 81 -3.17 7.14 -16.77
C ALA A 81 -4.46 7.97 -16.82
N LEU A 82 -5.08 8.07 -18.01
CA LEU A 82 -6.31 8.82 -18.24
C LEU A 82 -7.58 8.01 -17.91
N SER A 83 -7.45 6.72 -17.61
CA SER A 83 -8.57 5.90 -17.16
C SER A 83 -8.99 6.26 -15.73
N LEU A 84 -10.23 5.96 -15.36
CA LEU A 84 -10.72 6.22 -14.00
C LEU A 84 -9.86 5.52 -12.91
N PRO A 85 -9.43 4.25 -13.05
CA PRO A 85 -8.47 3.63 -12.15
C PRO A 85 -7.10 4.31 -12.16
N GLY A 86 -6.62 4.75 -13.33
CA GLY A 86 -5.36 5.48 -13.46
C GLY A 86 -5.37 6.80 -12.68
N ILE A 87 -6.44 7.58 -12.80
CA ILE A 87 -6.64 8.81 -12.04
C ILE A 87 -6.66 8.52 -10.54
N ALA A 88 -7.39 7.48 -10.11
CA ALA A 88 -7.42 7.09 -8.70
C ALA A 88 -6.02 6.71 -8.17
N GLN A 89 -5.21 6.02 -8.98
CA GLN A 89 -3.82 5.74 -8.65
C GLN A 89 -3.00 7.02 -8.56
N ILE A 90 -3.06 7.93 -9.55
CA ILE A 90 -2.34 9.22 -9.50
C ILE A 90 -2.64 9.96 -8.19
N VAL A 91 -3.93 10.04 -7.82
CA VAL A 91 -4.38 10.69 -6.59
C VAL A 91 -3.83 9.97 -5.34
N LEU A 92 -3.79 8.63 -5.33
CA LEU A 92 -3.14 7.85 -4.26
C LEU A 92 -1.66 8.20 -4.12
N TYR A 93 -0.92 8.38 -5.21
CA TYR A 93 0.50 8.72 -5.14
C TYR A 93 0.74 10.16 -4.68
N VAL A 94 -0.19 11.08 -4.93
CA VAL A 94 -0.21 12.40 -4.27
C VAL A 94 -0.45 12.24 -2.75
N ALA A 95 -1.38 11.36 -2.36
CA ALA A 95 -1.60 11.03 -0.95
C ALA A 95 -0.35 10.44 -0.29
N LEU A 96 0.35 9.55 -0.99
CA LEU A 96 1.59 8.92 -0.55
C LEU A 96 2.69 9.96 -0.30
N TYR A 97 2.82 10.96 -1.18
CA TYR A 97 3.75 12.06 -0.99
C TYR A 97 3.44 12.84 0.30
N LEU A 98 2.18 13.26 0.49
CA LEU A 98 1.75 13.99 1.69
C LEU A 98 1.92 13.14 2.96
N PHE A 99 1.67 11.84 2.84
CA PHE A 99 1.87 10.86 3.90
C PHE A 99 3.33 10.74 4.30
N ALA A 100 4.25 10.59 3.34
CA ALA A 100 5.67 10.48 3.60
C ALA A 100 6.22 11.75 4.27
N GLN A 101 5.77 12.94 3.84
CA GLN A 101 6.10 14.22 4.48
C GLN A 101 5.59 14.28 5.93
N SER A 102 4.36 13.82 6.16
CA SER A 102 3.76 13.79 7.49
C SER A 102 4.44 12.79 8.41
N PHE A 103 4.92 11.67 7.86
CA PHE A 103 5.69 10.67 8.58
C PHE A 103 7.07 11.19 8.97
N LEU A 104 7.77 11.86 8.05
CA LEU A 104 9.09 12.43 8.31
C LEU A 104 9.05 13.52 9.39
N SER A 105 8.08 14.42 9.31
CA SER A 105 7.92 15.56 10.24
C SER A 105 7.09 15.24 11.49
N ASN A 106 6.59 14.00 11.62
CA ASN A 106 5.69 13.57 12.68
C ASN A 106 4.43 14.45 12.81
N SER A 107 3.92 14.97 11.68
CA SER A 107 2.88 16.00 11.63
C SER A 107 1.46 15.47 11.41
N PHE A 108 1.20 14.18 11.62
CA PHE A 108 -0.15 13.58 11.54
C PHE A 108 -1.17 14.16 12.54
N ARG A 109 -0.74 15.07 13.42
CA ARG A 109 -1.60 15.81 14.34
C ARG A 109 -2.27 17.03 13.70
N LYS A 110 -1.82 17.46 12.51
CA LYS A 110 -2.44 18.58 11.78
C LYS A 110 -3.65 18.06 11.01
N ASN A 111 -4.85 18.46 11.45
CA ASN A 111 -6.11 17.97 10.92
C ASN A 111 -6.21 18.09 9.38
N ASN A 112 -5.89 19.25 8.81
CA ASN A 112 -6.11 19.48 7.37
C ASN A 112 -5.31 18.53 6.46
N THR A 113 -4.01 18.36 6.70
CA THR A 113 -3.16 17.46 5.90
C THR A 113 -3.56 15.99 6.08
N THR A 114 -3.92 15.63 7.32
CA THR A 114 -4.31 14.27 7.69
C THR A 114 -5.62 13.85 7.02
N TYR A 115 -6.63 14.73 7.01
CA TYR A 115 -7.86 14.51 6.26
C TYR A 115 -7.61 14.46 4.75
N MET A 116 -6.72 15.32 4.23
CA MET A 116 -6.37 15.32 2.81
C MET A 116 -5.75 13.99 2.38
N ILE A 117 -4.84 13.41 3.16
CA ILE A 117 -4.26 12.09 2.88
C ILE A 117 -5.37 11.02 2.80
N ILE A 118 -6.30 11.00 3.75
CA ILE A 118 -7.39 10.02 3.76
C ILE A 118 -8.29 10.21 2.54
N ILE A 119 -8.73 11.44 2.26
CA ILE A 119 -9.62 11.75 1.12
C ILE A 119 -8.98 11.37 -0.20
N LEU A 120 -7.67 11.62 -0.38
CA LEU A 120 -6.96 11.30 -1.60
C LEU A 120 -6.69 9.79 -1.75
N ALA A 121 -6.43 9.06 -0.65
CA ALA A 121 -6.22 7.61 -0.71
C ALA A 121 -7.52 6.81 -0.87
N LEU A 122 -8.66 7.39 -0.44
CA LEU A 122 -9.95 6.70 -0.39
C LEU A 122 -10.46 6.19 -1.75
N PRO A 123 -10.41 6.95 -2.86
CA PRO A 123 -10.81 6.45 -4.17
C PRO A 123 -10.07 5.18 -4.56
N ALA A 124 -8.74 5.14 -4.41
CA ALA A 124 -7.95 3.96 -4.74
C ALA A 124 -8.29 2.76 -3.83
N ALA A 125 -8.54 3.01 -2.54
CA ALA A 125 -9.00 1.96 -1.63
C ALA A 125 -10.36 1.37 -2.06
N ILE A 126 -11.29 2.23 -2.52
CA ILE A 126 -12.60 1.78 -3.00
C ILE A 126 -12.47 0.95 -4.28
N PHE A 127 -11.68 1.41 -5.26
CA PHE A 127 -11.47 0.68 -6.51
C PHE A 127 -10.80 -0.67 -6.28
N THR A 128 -9.70 -0.69 -5.53
CA THR A 128 -8.99 -1.94 -5.24
C THR A 128 -9.84 -2.89 -4.41
N ALA A 129 -10.70 -2.39 -3.52
CA ALA A 129 -11.65 -3.21 -2.78
C ALA A 129 -12.76 -3.77 -3.68
N SER A 130 -13.30 -2.99 -4.62
CA SER A 130 -14.29 -3.50 -5.58
C SER A 130 -13.69 -4.57 -6.49
N ASP A 131 -12.47 -4.37 -6.95
CA ASP A 131 -11.76 -5.33 -7.80
C ASP A 131 -11.47 -6.62 -7.03
N PHE A 132 -10.98 -6.49 -5.79
CA PHE A 132 -10.78 -7.63 -4.90
C PHE A 132 -12.08 -8.42 -4.67
N LEU A 133 -13.19 -7.74 -4.38
CA LEU A 133 -14.49 -8.39 -4.18
C LEU A 133 -14.99 -9.10 -5.45
N SER A 134 -14.77 -8.50 -6.63
CA SER A 134 -15.11 -9.10 -7.92
C SER A 134 -14.32 -10.38 -8.16
N ILE A 135 -13.00 -10.32 -7.97
CA ILE A 135 -12.10 -11.48 -8.07
C ILE A 135 -12.51 -12.56 -7.06
N PHE A 136 -12.76 -12.17 -5.81
CA PHE A 136 -13.17 -13.08 -4.76
C PHE A 136 -14.46 -13.82 -5.10
N ARG A 137 -15.47 -13.12 -5.62
CA ARG A 137 -16.72 -13.74 -6.07
C ARG A 137 -16.53 -14.67 -7.26
N ALA A 138 -15.64 -14.33 -8.20
CA ALA A 138 -15.33 -15.19 -9.34
C ALA A 138 -14.62 -16.49 -8.92
N VAL A 139 -13.84 -16.44 -7.84
CA VAL A 139 -12.98 -17.53 -7.39
C VAL A 139 -13.62 -18.43 -6.33
N ILE A 140 -14.49 -17.90 -5.47
CA ILE A 140 -15.00 -18.62 -4.29
C ILE A 140 -15.72 -19.94 -4.60
N GLY A 141 -16.31 -20.07 -5.80
CA GLY A 141 -16.96 -21.29 -6.25
C GLY A 141 -16.02 -22.39 -6.75
N ASN A 142 -14.74 -22.07 -7.00
CA ASN A 142 -13.75 -23.01 -7.53
C ASN A 142 -12.35 -22.69 -6.97
N ILE A 143 -12.18 -22.97 -5.67
CA ILE A 143 -10.91 -22.73 -4.97
C ILE A 143 -9.88 -23.76 -5.45
N ASN A 144 -9.02 -23.33 -6.37
CA ASN A 144 -7.82 -24.04 -6.82
C ASN A 144 -6.56 -23.19 -6.61
N LEU A 145 -5.38 -23.76 -6.87
CA LEU A 145 -4.10 -23.10 -6.62
C LEU A 145 -3.94 -21.77 -7.38
N SER A 146 -4.37 -21.72 -8.64
CA SER A 146 -4.36 -20.51 -9.47
C SER A 146 -5.27 -19.42 -8.91
N SER A 147 -6.40 -19.82 -8.34
CA SER A 147 -7.37 -18.90 -7.77
C SER A 147 -6.87 -18.26 -6.46
N VAL A 148 -6.12 -19.02 -5.65
CA VAL A 148 -5.40 -18.50 -4.47
C VAL A 148 -4.31 -17.51 -4.88
N PHE A 149 -3.63 -17.77 -5.99
CA PHE A 149 -2.63 -16.86 -6.56
C PHE A 149 -3.24 -15.51 -6.98
N ILE A 150 -4.36 -15.53 -7.72
CA ILE A 150 -5.03 -14.29 -8.14
C ILE A 150 -5.50 -13.48 -6.92
N LEU A 151 -5.99 -14.16 -5.88
CA LEU A 151 -6.37 -13.50 -4.62
C LEU A 151 -5.17 -12.89 -3.89
N ALA A 152 -4.06 -13.62 -3.80
CA ALA A 152 -2.84 -13.13 -3.18
C ALA A 152 -2.33 -11.87 -3.90
N TYR A 153 -2.35 -11.87 -5.24
CA TYR A 153 -2.00 -10.71 -6.04
C TYR A 153 -2.93 -9.52 -5.76
N ALA A 154 -4.24 -9.72 -5.79
CA ALA A 154 -5.22 -8.66 -5.54
C ALA A 154 -5.14 -8.07 -4.11
N LEU A 155 -4.71 -8.87 -3.13
CA LEU A 155 -4.47 -8.38 -1.77
C LEU A 155 -3.33 -7.37 -1.70
N ILE A 156 -2.30 -7.50 -2.53
CA ILE A 156 -1.15 -6.56 -2.56
C ILE A 156 -1.66 -5.16 -2.91
N ASP A 157 -2.49 -5.05 -3.94
CA ASP A 157 -3.05 -3.79 -4.43
C ASP A 157 -4.02 -3.16 -3.44
N LEU A 158 -4.83 -3.97 -2.74
CA LEU A 158 -5.78 -3.49 -1.73
C LEU A 158 -5.09 -2.99 -0.45
N ILE A 159 -4.07 -3.72 0.05
CA ILE A 159 -3.46 -3.39 1.34
C ILE A 159 -2.70 -2.07 1.28
N PHE A 160 -2.15 -1.68 0.13
CA PHE A 160 -1.38 -0.46 0.02
C PHE A 160 -2.18 0.82 0.39
N PRO A 161 -3.28 1.19 -0.31
CA PRO A 161 -4.08 2.36 0.05
C PRO A 161 -4.72 2.21 1.43
N VAL A 162 -5.13 1.00 1.83
CA VAL A 162 -5.70 0.74 3.16
C VAL A 162 -4.68 1.03 4.26
N SER A 163 -3.42 0.64 4.09
CA SER A 163 -2.36 0.88 5.07
C SER A 163 -2.13 2.38 5.30
N ILE A 164 -2.15 3.19 4.24
CA ILE A 164 -2.02 4.65 4.32
C ILE A 164 -3.20 5.24 5.11
N ILE A 165 -4.43 4.85 4.78
CA ILE A 165 -5.64 5.34 5.47
C ILE A 165 -5.63 4.92 6.94
N THR A 166 -5.43 3.64 7.22
CA THR A 166 -5.45 3.08 8.57
C THR A 166 -4.35 3.70 9.43
N TYR A 167 -3.12 3.79 8.93
CA TYR A 167 -2.02 4.41 9.66
C TYR A 167 -2.32 5.87 9.99
N THR A 168 -2.79 6.64 9.00
CA THR A 168 -3.13 8.05 9.15
C THR A 168 -4.24 8.25 10.18
N ALA A 169 -5.31 7.44 10.12
CA ALA A 169 -6.43 7.51 11.06
C ALA A 169 -6.02 7.14 12.50
N LEU A 170 -5.21 6.09 12.68
CA LEU A 170 -4.72 5.70 14.00
C LEU A 170 -3.84 6.78 14.63
N ARG A 171 -2.96 7.42 13.84
CA ARG A 171 -2.13 8.54 14.31
C ARG A 171 -2.95 9.78 14.63
N MET A 172 -3.98 10.09 13.83
CA MET A 172 -4.90 11.19 14.08
C MET A 172 -5.60 11.03 15.44
N ASN A 173 -6.06 9.82 15.74
CA ASN A 173 -6.81 9.49 16.96
C ASN A 173 -5.91 9.17 18.17
N ARG A 174 -4.59 9.32 18.05
CA ARG A 174 -3.61 8.99 19.11
C ARG A 174 -3.70 7.55 19.60
N ILE A 175 -4.06 6.64 18.70
CA ILE A 175 -4.05 5.21 18.99
C ILE A 175 -2.62 4.73 18.77
N ASP A 176 -1.95 4.42 19.87
CA ASP A 176 -0.67 3.72 19.87
C ASP A 176 -0.92 2.23 19.72
#